data_AF-A0ABD3PQ94-F1
#
_entry.id   AF-A0ABD3PQ94-F1
#
_cell.length_a   1.000
_cell.length_b   1.000
_cell.length_c   1.000
_cell.angle_alpha   90.00
_cell.angle_beta   90.00
_cell.angle_gamma   90.00
#
_symmetry.space_group_name_H-M   'P 1'
#
loop_
_entity.id
_entity.type
_entity.pdbx_description
1 polymer ?
#
loop_
_entity_poly.entity_id
_entity_poly.type
_entity_poly.pdbx_seq_one_letter_code
_entity_poly.pdbx_strand_id
1 'polypeptide(L)'
;MPVGGPLFEATANLLAIEAGLALYGFIVVTEGKDGASENRSETKNRSTLTLRHLCAEKLMIREEDGSDSNHYTEHELPWDLPLAHPHPSVKDVIIVQSGDAPHTIKKMRNSIELSGKEDSNRNLHLNGLPIQLRMAKDVWERCPDATAGTSSQIMLYPKLSREVFDLTAKTRMRTGLAAHAQGPSVAKMIVDYRHTNTERAGDGAYDSYLLHCVNTNYWFDVMNANYSKGCSFINSADHQHVYDLLDYVKYHTLWKNSVSANEYFPRSTYEDVCWSSLGPALLAILYLPKHPGHNIMQSRLGSDVCEKSFCFKRGANMNANALGTNQILASFGGGPLNEIWASRKANFQKRRTFRADELLLGKLKRIKLDK
;
A
#
# COMPACT_ATOMS: atom_id res chain seq x y z
N MET A 1 -16.85 -18.47 30.27
CA MET A 1 -17.52 -18.44 28.96
C MET A 1 -16.56 -17.78 27.97
N PRO A 2 -16.12 -18.45 26.90
CA PRO A 2 -15.23 -17.82 25.94
C PRO A 2 -16.06 -16.83 25.12
N VAL A 3 -15.67 -15.56 25.18
CA VAL A 3 -16.24 -14.50 24.35
C VAL A 3 -15.70 -14.71 22.94
N GLY A 4 -16.33 -15.58 22.17
CA GLY A 4 -16.09 -15.72 20.73
C GLY A 4 -16.59 -14.46 20.03
N GLY A 5 -15.76 -13.41 20.02
CA GLY A 5 -16.07 -12.17 19.33
C GLY A 5 -15.96 -12.31 17.80
N PRO A 6 -16.56 -11.38 17.03
CA PRO A 6 -16.57 -11.40 15.56
C PRO A 6 -15.18 -11.44 14.91
N LEU A 7 -14.13 -11.02 15.63
CA LEU A 7 -12.73 -11.10 15.15
C LEU A 7 -12.23 -12.55 15.01
N PHE A 8 -12.70 -13.46 15.86
CA PHE A 8 -12.29 -14.87 15.84
C PHE A 8 -12.88 -15.59 14.62
N GLU A 9 -14.13 -15.29 14.28
CA GLU A 9 -14.79 -15.85 13.09
C GLU A 9 -14.14 -15.37 11.79
N ALA A 10 -13.78 -14.09 11.69
CA ALA A 10 -13.08 -13.54 10.51
C ALA A 10 -11.73 -14.23 10.27
N THR A 11 -10.95 -14.46 11.34
CA THR A 11 -9.64 -15.13 11.26
C THR A 11 -9.77 -16.58 10.81
N ALA A 12 -10.73 -17.31 11.38
CA ALA A 12 -10.99 -18.71 11.00
C ALA A 12 -11.42 -18.84 9.52
N ASN A 13 -12.19 -17.87 9.03
CA ASN A 13 -12.63 -17.85 7.63
C ASN A 13 -11.47 -17.66 6.65
N LEU A 14 -10.48 -16.81 6.95
CA LEU A 14 -9.35 -16.58 6.04
C LEU A 14 -8.42 -17.80 5.94
N LEU A 15 -8.10 -18.44 7.07
CA LEU A 15 -7.32 -19.69 7.06
C LEU A 15 -8.04 -20.79 6.27
N ALA A 16 -9.36 -20.87 6.39
CA ALA A 16 -10.17 -21.81 5.62
C ALA A 16 -10.17 -21.48 4.11
N ILE A 17 -10.19 -20.20 3.74
CA ILE A 17 -10.07 -19.76 2.34
C ILE A 17 -8.70 -20.13 1.77
N GLU A 18 -7.61 -19.84 2.48
CA GLU A 18 -6.24 -20.18 2.06
C GLU A 18 -6.06 -21.69 1.88
N ALA A 19 -6.48 -22.47 2.87
CA ALA A 19 -6.49 -23.93 2.80
C ALA A 19 -7.34 -24.44 1.62
N GLY A 20 -8.52 -23.85 1.44
CA GLY A 20 -9.42 -24.16 0.35
C GLY A 20 -8.78 -23.90 -1.02
N LEU A 21 -8.16 -22.73 -1.20
CA LEU A 21 -7.46 -22.36 -2.43
C LEU A 21 -6.31 -23.33 -2.75
N ALA A 22 -5.55 -23.74 -1.73
CA ALA A 22 -4.48 -24.73 -1.90
C ALA A 22 -5.00 -26.08 -2.41
N LEU A 23 -6.18 -26.53 -1.96
CA LEU A 23 -6.81 -27.75 -2.49
C LEU A 23 -7.15 -27.66 -3.98
N TYR A 24 -7.34 -26.44 -4.52
CA TYR A 24 -7.56 -26.20 -5.94
C TYR A 24 -6.27 -25.92 -6.72
N GLY A 25 -5.10 -26.00 -6.06
CA GLY A 25 -3.79 -25.75 -6.66
C GLY A 25 -3.41 -24.27 -6.73
N PHE A 26 -4.08 -23.40 -5.98
CA PHE A 26 -3.70 -21.99 -5.84
C PHE A 26 -2.96 -21.80 -4.51
N ILE A 27 -1.73 -21.27 -4.56
CA ILE A 27 -0.94 -20.99 -3.36
C ILE A 27 -1.04 -19.50 -3.07
N VAL A 28 -1.57 -19.16 -1.89
CA VAL A 28 -1.58 -17.78 -1.40
C VAL A 28 -0.21 -17.47 -0.83
N VAL A 29 0.44 -16.41 -1.31
CA VAL A 29 1.77 -15.97 -0.84
C VAL A 29 1.74 -14.57 -0.24
N THR A 30 0.62 -13.87 -0.36
CA THR A 30 0.45 -12.53 0.20
C THR A 30 -1.03 -12.23 0.47
N GLU A 31 -1.28 -11.42 1.49
CA GLU A 31 -2.58 -10.84 1.81
C GLU A 31 -2.47 -9.31 1.79
N GLY A 32 -3.23 -8.66 0.91
CA GLY A 32 -3.36 -7.20 0.87
C GLY A 32 -4.51 -6.73 1.75
N LYS A 33 -4.24 -5.86 2.71
CA LYS A 33 -5.25 -5.34 3.65
C LYS A 33 -5.32 -3.82 3.62
N ASP A 34 -6.53 -3.30 3.83
CA ASP A 34 -6.68 -1.86 4.08
C ASP A 34 -6.18 -1.50 5.48
N GLY A 35 -6.10 -0.21 5.76
CA GLY A 35 -5.70 0.30 7.08
C GLY A 35 -6.84 0.43 8.09
N ALA A 36 -7.88 -0.41 8.08
CA ALA A 36 -8.89 -0.42 9.14
C ALA A 36 -8.33 -0.99 10.46
N SER A 37 -8.93 -0.62 11.60
CA SER A 37 -8.50 -1.09 12.93
C SER A 37 -8.60 -2.60 13.09
N GLU A 38 -9.67 -3.17 12.56
CA GLU A 38 -10.00 -4.58 12.57
C GLU A 38 -8.96 -5.38 11.78
N ASN A 39 -8.66 -4.92 10.56
CA ASN A 39 -7.65 -5.53 9.70
C ASN A 39 -6.25 -5.44 10.30
N ARG A 40 -5.89 -4.33 10.97
CA ARG A 40 -4.63 -4.23 11.72
C ARG A 40 -4.57 -5.20 12.88
N SER A 41 -5.65 -5.31 13.65
CA SER A 41 -5.72 -6.21 14.79
C SER A 41 -5.58 -7.66 14.33
N GLU A 42 -6.27 -8.03 13.27
CA GLU A 42 -6.17 -9.35 12.65
C GLU A 42 -4.75 -9.63 12.11
N THR A 43 -4.13 -8.65 11.41
CA THR A 43 -2.75 -8.74 10.92
C THR A 43 -1.77 -9.01 12.06
N LYS A 44 -1.89 -8.27 13.17
CA LYS A 44 -1.05 -8.45 14.36
C LYS A 44 -1.27 -9.79 15.05
N ASN A 45 -2.51 -10.28 15.07
CA ASN A 45 -2.84 -11.57 15.69
C ASN A 45 -2.34 -12.77 14.86
N ARG A 46 -2.32 -12.65 13.53
CA ARG A 46 -1.91 -13.74 12.64
C ARG A 46 -0.42 -13.75 12.35
N SER A 47 0.19 -12.57 12.22
CA SER A 47 1.60 -12.46 11.84
C SER A 47 2.48 -12.86 13.01
N THR A 48 3.21 -13.96 12.86
CA THR A 48 4.13 -14.49 13.86
C THR A 48 5.59 -14.35 13.45
N LEU A 49 5.83 -14.10 12.16
CA LEU A 49 7.17 -13.91 11.59
C LEU A 49 7.43 -12.41 11.41
N THR A 50 8.57 -11.95 11.93
CA THR A 50 9.01 -10.56 11.87
C THR A 50 10.01 -10.37 10.73
N LEU A 51 10.34 -9.13 10.40
CA LEU A 51 11.39 -8.83 9.42
C LEU A 51 12.72 -9.54 9.80
N ARG A 52 13.05 -9.56 11.09
CA ARG A 52 14.23 -10.23 11.62
C ARG A 52 14.23 -11.73 11.30
N HIS A 53 13.12 -12.42 11.59
CA HIS A 53 12.99 -13.86 11.32
C HIS A 53 13.16 -14.21 9.83
N LEU A 54 12.76 -13.29 8.94
CA LEU A 54 12.63 -13.58 7.51
C LEU A 54 13.89 -13.25 6.70
N CYS A 55 14.62 -12.19 7.05
CA CYS A 55 15.70 -11.71 6.19
C CYS A 55 16.83 -10.96 6.90
N ALA A 56 16.98 -11.09 8.23
CA ALA A 56 18.09 -10.45 8.96
C ALA A 56 19.46 -10.78 8.36
N GLU A 57 19.69 -12.07 8.05
CA GLU A 57 20.98 -12.51 7.48
C GLU A 57 21.33 -11.84 6.15
N LYS A 58 20.31 -11.46 5.36
CA LYS A 58 20.49 -10.82 4.05
C LYS A 58 20.62 -9.30 4.17
N LEU A 59 19.87 -8.69 5.09
CA LEU A 59 19.68 -7.24 5.12
C LEU A 59 20.48 -6.52 6.21
N MET A 60 20.95 -7.19 7.25
CA MET A 60 21.70 -6.53 8.33
C MET A 60 23.18 -6.36 7.97
N ILE A 61 23.77 -5.24 8.40
CA ILE A 61 25.23 -5.03 8.34
C ILE A 61 25.89 -6.04 9.28
N ARG A 62 26.88 -6.79 8.79
CA ARG A 62 27.83 -7.53 9.64
C ARG A 62 29.07 -6.65 9.82
N GLU A 63 29.59 -6.54 11.04
CA GLU A 63 30.76 -5.72 11.36
C GLU A 63 32.02 -6.08 10.54
N GLU A 64 32.04 -7.27 9.93
CA GLU A 64 33.15 -7.81 9.16
C GLU A 64 33.10 -7.49 7.65
N ASP A 65 31.96 -7.02 7.13
CA ASP A 65 31.77 -6.79 5.69
C ASP A 65 32.17 -5.35 5.32
N GLY A 66 33.48 -5.14 5.14
CA GLY A 66 34.02 -3.90 4.60
C GLY A 66 33.61 -3.66 3.15
N SER A 67 32.55 -2.86 2.95
CA SER A 67 32.15 -2.09 1.75
C SER A 67 30.88 -2.50 0.97
N ASP A 68 30.03 -1.48 0.78
CA ASP A 68 29.16 -1.17 -0.37
C ASP A 68 27.96 -2.07 -0.77
N SER A 69 27.38 -2.85 0.13
CA SER A 69 26.06 -3.47 -0.11
C SER A 69 24.93 -2.87 0.72
N ASN A 70 23.72 -2.86 0.16
CA ASN A 70 22.47 -2.32 0.70
C ASN A 70 22.06 -2.99 2.03
N HIS A 71 22.75 -2.64 3.10
CA HIS A 71 22.55 -3.17 4.43
C HIS A 71 21.99 -2.11 5.38
N TYR A 72 21.24 -2.58 6.36
CA TYR A 72 20.51 -1.75 7.32
C TYR A 72 20.95 -2.09 8.75
N THR A 73 21.04 -1.06 9.58
CA THR A 73 21.34 -1.17 11.01
C THR A 73 20.09 -1.56 11.82
N GLU A 74 20.30 -1.94 13.07
CA GLU A 74 19.25 -2.30 14.04
C GLU A 74 18.20 -1.20 14.26
N HIS A 75 18.55 0.07 14.03
CA HIS A 75 17.66 1.22 14.26
C HIS A 75 17.00 1.78 13.00
N GLU A 76 17.40 1.29 11.82
CA GLU A 76 16.92 1.79 10.54
C GLU A 76 15.66 1.08 10.07
N LEU A 77 15.44 -0.18 10.44
CA LEU A 77 14.25 -0.93 10.06
C LEU A 77 13.49 -1.43 11.29
N PRO A 78 12.17 -1.62 11.20
CA PRO A 78 11.37 -2.17 12.28
C PRO A 78 11.51 -3.70 12.32
N TRP A 79 12.68 -4.19 12.72
CA TRP A 79 13.05 -5.60 12.69
C TRP A 79 12.04 -6.53 13.39
N ASP A 80 11.41 -6.05 14.44
CA ASP A 80 10.48 -6.82 15.26
C ASP A 80 9.00 -6.63 14.86
N LEU A 81 8.73 -5.89 13.77
CA LEU A 81 7.37 -5.76 13.24
C LEU A 81 6.90 -7.10 12.66
N PRO A 82 5.75 -7.64 13.10
CA PRO A 82 5.18 -8.83 12.49
C PRO A 82 4.67 -8.55 11.08
N LEU A 83 5.10 -9.36 10.11
CA LEU A 83 4.89 -9.12 8.67
C LEU A 83 4.40 -10.36 7.92
N ALA A 84 4.52 -11.55 8.48
CA ALA A 84 4.12 -12.76 7.79
C ALA A 84 3.72 -13.88 8.75
N HIS A 85 3.11 -14.92 8.19
CA HIS A 85 2.79 -16.15 8.89
C HIS A 85 2.90 -17.37 7.99
N PRO A 86 3.09 -18.59 8.54
CA PRO A 86 3.12 -19.82 7.74
C PRO A 86 1.77 -20.10 7.07
N HIS A 87 1.79 -20.62 5.84
CA HIS A 87 0.57 -21.04 5.15
C HIS A 87 -0.11 -22.21 5.90
N PRO A 88 -1.44 -22.19 6.12
CA PRO A 88 -2.12 -23.16 6.99
C PRO A 88 -2.11 -24.61 6.46
N SER A 89 -1.87 -24.81 5.17
CA SER A 89 -1.96 -26.14 4.54
C SER A 89 -0.82 -26.50 3.59
N VAL A 90 0.17 -25.61 3.40
CA VAL A 90 1.27 -25.84 2.46
C VAL A 90 2.56 -25.62 3.21
N LYS A 91 3.33 -26.69 3.36
CA LYS A 91 4.60 -26.66 4.11
C LYS A 91 5.58 -25.70 3.45
N ASP A 92 6.36 -24.99 4.26
CA ASP A 92 7.46 -24.11 3.84
C ASP A 92 7.02 -22.92 2.94
N VAL A 93 5.72 -22.64 2.88
CA VAL A 93 5.14 -21.43 2.26
C VAL A 93 4.82 -20.43 3.35
N ILE A 94 5.18 -19.17 3.11
CA ILE A 94 4.94 -18.04 3.99
C ILE A 94 3.98 -17.08 3.29
N ILE A 95 2.98 -16.59 4.01
CA ILE A 95 2.03 -15.58 3.56
C ILE A 95 2.49 -14.22 4.10
N VAL A 96 2.92 -13.35 3.20
CA VAL A 96 3.40 -12.00 3.52
C VAL A 96 2.25 -11.01 3.56
N GLN A 97 2.14 -10.24 4.63
CA GLN A 97 1.15 -9.17 4.76
C GLN A 97 1.59 -7.95 3.96
N SER A 98 0.67 -7.36 3.22
CA SER A 98 0.87 -6.14 2.46
C SER A 98 -0.18 -5.09 2.82
N GLY A 99 0.27 -3.85 2.98
CA GLY A 99 -0.59 -2.70 3.21
C GLY A 99 -1.07 -2.05 1.92
N ASP A 100 -2.17 -1.31 2.02
CA ASP A 100 -2.72 -0.54 0.90
C ASP A 100 -2.07 0.85 0.78
N ALA A 101 -1.19 1.02 -0.21
CA ALA A 101 -0.48 2.28 -0.48
C ALA A 101 -1.43 3.47 -0.77
N PRO A 102 -2.44 3.37 -1.65
CA PRO A 102 -3.52 4.36 -1.79
C PRO A 102 -4.13 4.85 -0.48
N HIS A 103 -4.41 3.96 0.46
CA HIS A 103 -4.94 4.36 1.78
C HIS A 103 -3.88 5.05 2.64
N THR A 104 -2.66 4.54 2.60
CA THR A 104 -1.52 5.09 3.34
C THR A 104 -1.25 6.55 2.94
N ILE A 105 -1.19 6.86 1.64
CA ILE A 105 -0.96 8.23 1.16
C ILE A 105 -2.09 9.19 1.52
N LYS A 106 -3.35 8.72 1.54
CA LYS A 106 -4.51 9.50 2.01
C LYS A 106 -4.38 9.84 3.50
N LYS A 107 -3.95 8.88 4.33
CA LYS A 107 -3.73 9.08 5.77
C LYS A 107 -2.58 10.03 6.07
N MET A 108 -1.48 9.93 5.33
CA MET A 108 -0.37 10.87 5.42
C MET A 108 -0.84 12.30 5.10
N ARG A 109 -1.48 12.53 3.94
CA ARG A 109 -2.05 13.85 3.59
C ARG A 109 -3.00 14.37 4.67
N ASN A 110 -3.92 13.53 5.16
CA ASN A 110 -4.87 13.95 6.19
C ASN A 110 -4.16 14.34 7.49
N SER A 111 -3.05 13.68 7.84
CA SER A 111 -2.25 14.03 9.01
C SER A 111 -1.47 15.33 8.81
N ILE A 112 -0.93 15.55 7.60
CA ILE A 112 -0.26 16.81 7.20
C ILE A 112 -1.23 17.99 7.21
N GLU A 113 -2.50 17.76 6.84
CA GLU A 113 -3.53 18.79 6.90
C GLU A 113 -3.96 19.15 8.33
N LEU A 114 -3.94 18.19 9.26
CA LEU A 114 -4.24 18.46 10.68
C LEU A 114 -3.05 19.06 11.44
N SER A 115 -1.84 18.92 10.90
CA SER A 115 -0.60 19.43 11.49
C SER A 115 -0.64 20.94 11.70
N GLY A 116 -0.40 21.39 12.94
CA GLY A 116 -0.30 22.81 13.29
C GLY A 116 -1.63 23.56 13.36
N LYS A 117 -2.78 22.87 13.31
CA LYS A 117 -4.09 23.48 13.55
C LYS A 117 -4.34 23.69 15.04
N GLU A 118 -4.99 24.81 15.39
CA GLU A 118 -5.29 25.18 16.78
C GLU A 118 -6.06 24.08 17.54
N ASP A 119 -7.04 23.44 16.89
CA ASP A 119 -7.84 22.36 17.49
C ASP A 119 -7.21 20.97 17.37
N SER A 120 -5.95 20.87 16.92
CA SER A 120 -5.26 19.58 16.75
C SER A 120 -4.03 19.47 17.63
N ASN A 121 -3.93 18.36 18.35
CA ASN A 121 -2.70 17.99 19.05
C ASN A 121 -1.57 17.54 18.09
N ARG A 122 -1.81 17.52 16.77
CA ARG A 122 -0.84 17.07 15.76
C ARG A 122 -0.01 18.27 15.31
N ASN A 123 1.31 18.13 15.34
CA ASN A 123 2.23 19.17 14.90
C ASN A 123 3.48 18.56 14.28
N LEU A 124 3.36 18.03 13.05
CA LEU A 124 4.41 17.25 12.40
C LEU A 124 5.69 18.08 12.20
N HIS A 125 6.83 17.53 12.64
CA HIS A 125 8.16 18.10 12.44
C HIS A 125 9.10 17.05 11.88
N LEU A 126 9.86 17.39 10.85
CA LEU A 126 10.95 16.58 10.32
C LEU A 126 12.20 17.45 10.35
N ASN A 127 13.33 16.93 10.85
CA ASN A 127 14.58 17.68 10.99
C ASN A 127 14.40 19.05 11.70
N GLY A 128 13.51 19.09 12.71
CA GLY A 128 13.18 20.31 13.45
C GLY A 128 12.32 21.35 12.71
N LEU A 129 11.89 21.07 11.47
CA LEU A 129 11.06 21.97 10.66
C LEU A 129 9.64 21.42 10.47
N PRO A 130 8.61 22.29 10.43
CA PRO A 130 7.23 21.86 10.35
C PRO A 130 6.87 21.26 8.98
N ILE A 131 5.94 20.31 8.98
CA ILE A 131 5.28 19.79 7.77
C ILE A 131 3.77 20.02 7.92
N GLN A 132 3.25 20.99 7.19
CA GLN A 132 1.83 21.36 7.25
C GLN A 132 1.28 21.66 5.86
N LEU A 133 0.08 21.16 5.54
CA LEU A 133 -0.51 21.37 4.20
C LEU A 133 -0.75 22.86 3.92
N ARG A 134 -0.98 23.65 4.98
CA ARG A 134 -1.13 25.11 4.91
C ARG A 134 0.11 25.78 4.30
N MET A 135 1.31 25.30 4.57
CA MET A 135 2.53 25.88 4.01
C MET A 135 2.54 25.81 2.48
N ALA A 136 2.15 24.66 1.92
CA ALA A 136 2.03 24.48 0.48
C ALA A 136 0.86 25.31 -0.10
N LYS A 137 -0.27 25.38 0.62
CA LYS A 137 -1.41 26.21 0.23
C LYS A 137 -1.05 27.69 0.13
N ASP A 138 -0.35 28.21 1.13
CA ASP A 138 0.04 29.62 1.19
C ASP A 138 0.91 29.99 -0.02
N VAL A 139 1.82 29.10 -0.43
CA VAL A 139 2.61 29.29 -1.67
C VAL A 139 1.73 29.16 -2.93
N TRP A 140 0.81 28.19 -2.96
CA TRP A 140 -0.13 28.04 -4.08
C TRP A 140 -0.99 29.29 -4.30
N GLU A 141 -1.47 29.94 -3.24
CA GLU A 141 -2.26 31.17 -3.31
C GLU A 141 -1.48 32.36 -3.87
N ARG A 142 -0.14 32.30 -3.87
CA ARG A 142 0.74 33.27 -4.53
C ARG A 142 1.04 32.92 -6.00
N CYS A 143 0.73 31.70 -6.43
CA CYS A 143 0.94 31.26 -7.81
C CYS A 143 -0.12 31.87 -8.75
N PRO A 144 0.22 32.15 -10.03
CA PRO A 144 -0.75 32.62 -11.03
C PRO A 144 -1.99 31.72 -11.18
N ASP A 145 -1.80 30.41 -10.97
CA ASP A 145 -2.85 29.38 -11.07
C ASP A 145 -3.96 29.51 -10.01
N ALA A 146 -3.74 30.23 -8.90
CA ALA A 146 -4.76 30.40 -7.86
C ALA A 146 -5.80 31.50 -8.16
N THR A 147 -5.55 32.34 -9.16
CA THR A 147 -6.39 33.51 -9.46
C THR A 147 -7.65 33.12 -10.22
N ALA A 148 -8.84 33.42 -9.68
CA ALA A 148 -10.13 32.99 -10.24
C ALA A 148 -10.44 33.48 -11.68
N GLY A 149 -9.70 34.46 -12.21
CA GLY A 149 -9.87 35.00 -13.56
C GLY A 149 -9.04 34.30 -14.66
N THR A 150 -8.19 33.33 -14.32
CA THR A 150 -7.25 32.69 -15.26
C THR A 150 -7.76 31.35 -15.81
N SER A 151 -9.06 31.07 -15.73
CA SER A 151 -9.68 29.80 -16.16
C SER A 151 -9.50 29.45 -17.64
N SER A 152 -9.07 30.40 -18.48
CA SER A 152 -8.69 30.21 -19.89
C SER A 152 -7.17 30.27 -20.16
N GLN A 153 -6.34 30.42 -19.12
CA GLN A 153 -4.89 30.49 -19.24
C GLN A 153 -4.23 29.11 -19.10
N ILE A 154 -3.03 28.98 -19.66
CA ILE A 154 -2.18 27.80 -19.50
C ILE A 154 -1.76 27.71 -18.03
N MET A 155 -2.30 26.73 -17.30
CA MET A 155 -1.91 26.46 -15.91
C MET A 155 -0.47 25.95 -15.84
N LEU A 156 0.33 26.49 -14.93
CA LEU A 156 1.72 26.03 -14.69
C LEU A 156 1.75 24.69 -13.95
N TYR A 157 0.78 24.48 -13.04
CA TYR A 157 0.62 23.32 -12.19
C TYR A 157 -0.79 22.74 -12.33
N PRO A 158 -1.17 22.18 -13.49
CA PRO A 158 -2.55 21.78 -13.81
C PRO A 158 -3.13 20.69 -12.89
N LYS A 159 -2.29 20.01 -12.11
CA LYS A 159 -2.68 18.99 -11.14
C LYS A 159 -2.95 19.55 -9.74
N LEU A 160 -2.64 20.83 -9.51
CA LEU A 160 -2.82 21.52 -8.23
C LEU A 160 -4.03 22.44 -8.31
N SER A 161 -5.14 21.96 -7.76
CA SER A 161 -6.36 22.75 -7.61
C SER A 161 -6.59 23.07 -6.13
N ARG A 162 -7.54 23.97 -5.86
CA ARG A 162 -7.99 24.25 -4.49
C ARG A 162 -8.37 22.99 -3.71
N GLU A 163 -8.94 21.97 -4.37
CA GLU A 163 -9.33 20.70 -3.73
C GLU A 163 -8.16 19.90 -3.16
N VAL A 164 -6.93 20.15 -3.61
CA VAL A 164 -5.71 19.51 -3.08
C VAL A 164 -5.42 20.02 -1.66
N PHE A 165 -5.73 21.29 -1.39
CA PHE A 165 -5.40 21.99 -0.14
C PHE A 165 -6.60 22.13 0.80
N ASP A 166 -7.79 22.40 0.25
CA ASP A 166 -9.03 22.57 1.00
C ASP A 166 -9.80 21.24 1.05
N LEU A 167 -9.48 20.44 2.06
CA LEU A 167 -10.01 19.08 2.20
C LEU A 167 -11.46 19.09 2.71
N THR A 168 -12.35 18.49 1.93
CA THR A 168 -13.71 18.11 2.31
C THR A 168 -13.76 16.62 2.66
N ALA A 169 -14.85 16.16 3.27
CA ALA A 169 -15.07 14.73 3.52
C ALA A 169 -14.91 13.87 2.25
N LYS A 170 -15.34 14.41 1.09
CA LYS A 170 -15.21 13.73 -0.22
C LYS A 170 -13.77 13.74 -0.74
N THR A 171 -13.09 14.89 -0.72
CA THR A 171 -11.72 14.99 -1.26
C THR A 171 -10.71 14.26 -0.38
N ARG A 172 -11.02 14.06 0.91
CA ARG A 172 -10.25 13.18 1.82
C ARG A 172 -10.14 11.74 1.32
N MET A 173 -11.11 11.25 0.55
CA MET A 173 -11.10 9.88 0.02
C MET A 173 -10.43 9.76 -1.36
N ARG A 174 -10.07 10.87 -2.00
CA ARG A 174 -9.47 10.86 -3.35
C ARG A 174 -7.96 10.65 -3.29
N THR A 175 -7.51 9.44 -3.67
CA THR A 175 -6.08 9.08 -3.73
C THR A 175 -5.28 10.00 -4.66
N GLY A 176 -5.82 10.38 -5.82
CA GLY A 176 -5.14 11.28 -6.76
C GLY A 176 -4.79 12.64 -6.15
N LEU A 177 -5.72 13.24 -5.40
CA LEU A 177 -5.46 14.50 -4.69
C LEU A 177 -4.44 14.33 -3.56
N ALA A 178 -4.45 13.19 -2.86
CA ALA A 178 -3.44 12.87 -1.86
C ALA A 178 -2.03 12.73 -2.45
N ALA A 179 -1.93 12.09 -3.62
CA ALA A 179 -0.67 11.99 -4.36
C ALA A 179 -0.20 13.35 -4.86
N HIS A 180 -1.09 14.22 -5.36
CA HIS A 180 -0.72 15.56 -5.79
C HIS A 180 -0.23 16.45 -4.63
N ALA A 181 -0.87 16.38 -3.46
CA ALA A 181 -0.47 17.14 -2.26
C ALA A 181 0.93 16.82 -1.72
N GLN A 182 1.45 15.63 -2.05
CA GLN A 182 2.75 15.11 -1.59
C GLN A 182 3.67 14.80 -2.77
N GLY A 183 3.35 15.30 -3.97
CA GLY A 183 4.00 14.94 -5.21
C GLY A 183 4.92 16.04 -5.77
N PRO A 184 5.57 15.78 -6.92
CA PRO A 184 6.56 16.66 -7.53
C PRO A 184 5.97 18.00 -7.97
N SER A 185 4.68 18.06 -8.31
CA SER A 185 4.03 19.32 -8.67
C SER A 185 4.00 20.29 -7.48
N VAL A 186 3.67 19.82 -6.27
CA VAL A 186 3.72 20.67 -5.06
C VAL A 186 5.16 21.03 -4.73
N ALA A 187 6.09 20.07 -4.80
CA ALA A 187 7.50 20.35 -4.53
C ALA A 187 8.07 21.42 -5.47
N LYS A 188 7.81 21.30 -6.78
CA LYS A 188 8.22 22.29 -7.78
C LYS A 188 7.58 23.66 -7.52
N MET A 189 6.28 23.69 -7.24
CA MET A 189 5.57 24.93 -6.92
C MET A 189 6.17 25.63 -5.71
N ILE A 190 6.50 24.88 -4.65
CA ILE A 190 7.17 25.42 -3.46
C ILE A 190 8.54 26.00 -3.84
N VAL A 191 9.37 25.26 -4.60
CA VAL A 191 10.68 25.76 -5.03
C VAL A 191 10.55 27.05 -5.85
N ASP A 192 9.64 27.07 -6.80
CA ASP A 192 9.47 28.19 -7.74
C ASP A 192 8.91 29.44 -7.03
N TYR A 193 8.06 29.31 -6.01
CA TYR A 193 7.30 30.43 -5.43
C TYR A 193 7.49 30.66 -3.91
N ARG A 194 8.26 29.85 -3.17
CA ARG A 194 8.43 30.04 -1.70
C ARG A 194 8.97 31.43 -1.33
N HIS A 195 9.83 32.00 -2.18
CA HIS A 195 10.40 33.34 -2.01
C HIS A 195 9.35 34.47 -2.03
N THR A 196 8.12 34.19 -2.48
CA THR A 196 6.98 35.13 -2.48
C THR A 196 6.16 35.08 -1.18
N ASN A 197 6.51 34.21 -0.23
CA ASN A 197 5.79 33.98 1.03
C ASN A 197 6.69 34.20 2.27
N THR A 198 7.70 35.05 2.15
CA THR A 198 8.72 35.31 3.18
C THR A 198 8.15 35.92 4.46
N GLU A 199 7.00 36.58 4.37
CA GLU A 199 6.30 37.18 5.52
C GLU A 199 5.65 36.14 6.45
N ARG A 200 5.42 34.91 5.96
CA ARG A 200 4.83 33.81 6.75
C ARG A 200 5.85 32.76 7.14
N ALA A 201 6.83 32.48 6.27
CA ALA A 201 7.82 31.46 6.48
C ALA A 201 9.13 31.84 5.79
N GLY A 202 10.26 31.66 6.49
CA GLY A 202 11.59 31.84 5.87
C GLY A 202 11.87 30.80 4.79
N ASP A 203 12.81 31.07 3.90
CA ASP A 203 13.09 30.22 2.72
C ASP A 203 13.39 28.75 3.07
N GLY A 204 14.13 28.51 4.16
CA GLY A 204 14.47 27.17 4.64
C GLY A 204 13.34 26.44 5.36
N ALA A 205 12.22 27.11 5.70
CA ALA A 205 11.13 26.48 6.44
C ALA A 205 10.46 25.33 5.65
N TYR A 206 10.61 25.31 4.33
CA TYR A 206 9.98 24.34 3.44
C TYR A 206 10.79 23.06 3.22
N ASP A 207 12.06 23.02 3.65
CA ASP A 207 13.00 21.96 3.25
C ASP A 207 12.52 20.57 3.69
N SER A 208 11.92 20.47 4.87
CA SER A 208 11.33 19.21 5.36
C SER A 208 10.08 18.79 4.60
N TYR A 209 9.23 19.73 4.17
CA TYR A 209 8.10 19.41 3.31
C TYR A 209 8.59 18.92 1.94
N LEU A 210 9.60 19.58 1.36
CA LEU A 210 10.21 19.18 0.09
C LEU A 210 10.82 17.78 0.15
N LEU A 211 11.61 17.50 1.21
CA LEU A 211 12.18 16.17 1.45
C LEU A 211 11.09 15.11 1.55
N HIS A 212 10.01 15.40 2.27
CA HIS A 212 8.87 14.48 2.37
C HIS A 212 8.19 14.23 1.01
N CYS A 213 8.02 15.25 0.18
CA CYS A 213 7.46 15.09 -1.17
C CYS A 213 8.33 14.21 -2.06
N VAL A 214 9.65 14.40 -2.04
CA VAL A 214 10.58 13.62 -2.86
C VAL A 214 10.50 12.14 -2.50
N ASN A 215 10.66 11.82 -1.21
CA ASN A 215 10.62 10.44 -0.72
C ASN A 215 9.26 9.78 -0.98
N THR A 216 8.16 10.50 -0.71
CA THR A 216 6.80 9.95 -0.86
C THR A 216 6.39 9.77 -2.31
N ASN A 217 6.79 10.68 -3.22
CA ASN A 217 6.51 10.49 -4.64
C ASN A 217 7.18 9.24 -5.17
N TYR A 218 8.48 9.08 -4.89
CA TYR A 218 9.25 7.95 -5.39
C TYR A 218 8.66 6.62 -4.90
N TRP A 219 8.40 6.51 -3.59
CA TRP A 219 7.70 5.36 -3.03
C TRP A 219 6.34 5.09 -3.70
N PHE A 220 5.52 6.13 -3.90
CA PHE A 220 4.19 5.95 -4.48
C PHE A 220 4.24 5.53 -5.95
N ASP A 221 5.24 6.00 -6.71
CA ASP A 221 5.48 5.57 -8.10
C ASP A 221 5.87 4.09 -8.17
N VAL A 222 6.76 3.63 -7.28
CA VAL A 222 7.13 2.21 -7.15
C VAL A 222 5.91 1.36 -6.79
N MET A 223 5.12 1.79 -5.80
CA MET A 223 3.93 1.05 -5.35
C MET A 223 2.79 1.04 -6.37
N ASN A 224 2.70 2.06 -7.20
CA ASN A 224 1.65 2.21 -8.22
C ASN A 224 2.14 1.80 -9.62
N ALA A 225 3.19 0.97 -9.69
CA ALA A 225 3.75 0.43 -10.92
C ALA A 225 2.74 -0.44 -11.67
N ASN A 226 2.55 -0.13 -12.95
CA ASN A 226 1.70 -0.90 -13.87
C ASN A 226 2.21 -0.79 -15.32
N TYR A 227 1.77 -1.72 -16.17
CA TYR A 227 2.21 -1.80 -17.57
C TYR A 227 1.93 -0.50 -18.35
N SER A 228 0.81 0.17 -18.10
CA SER A 228 0.43 1.38 -18.84
C SER A 228 1.30 2.60 -18.52
N LYS A 229 2.02 2.57 -17.40
CA LYS A 229 2.91 3.66 -16.96
C LYS A 229 4.38 3.42 -17.33
N GLY A 230 4.72 2.25 -17.88
CA GLY A 230 6.11 1.90 -18.16
C GLY A 230 6.99 1.74 -16.92
N CYS A 231 6.40 1.53 -15.74
CA CYS A 231 7.15 1.31 -14.50
C CYS A 231 7.74 -0.11 -14.47
N SER A 232 8.94 -0.26 -13.92
CA SER A 232 9.56 -1.56 -13.68
C SER A 232 8.86 -2.31 -12.54
N PHE A 233 8.64 -3.61 -12.75
CA PHE A 233 8.19 -4.52 -11.71
C PHE A 233 9.37 -5.15 -11.02
N ILE A 234 9.19 -5.52 -9.75
CA ILE A 234 10.21 -6.25 -9.02
C ILE A 234 10.31 -7.66 -9.62
N ASN A 235 11.46 -8.00 -10.19
CA ASN A 235 11.70 -9.26 -10.89
C ASN A 235 12.85 -10.10 -10.29
N SER A 236 13.51 -9.60 -9.26
CA SER A 236 14.54 -10.32 -8.51
C SER A 236 14.55 -9.86 -7.05
N ALA A 237 15.20 -10.65 -6.18
CA ALA A 237 15.36 -10.33 -4.77
C ALA A 237 16.31 -9.15 -4.51
N ASP A 238 17.08 -8.74 -5.51
CA ASP A 238 18.06 -7.64 -5.47
C ASP A 238 17.66 -6.50 -6.42
N HIS A 239 16.41 -6.49 -6.90
CA HIS A 239 15.90 -5.43 -7.76
C HIS A 239 15.90 -4.09 -7.00
N GLN A 240 16.29 -2.99 -7.65
CA GLN A 240 16.39 -1.66 -7.03
C GLN A 240 15.16 -1.26 -6.20
N HIS A 241 13.95 -1.45 -6.74
CA HIS A 241 12.69 -1.21 -6.02
C HIS A 241 12.53 -1.97 -4.69
N VAL A 242 13.24 -3.06 -4.43
CA VAL A 242 13.25 -3.70 -3.10
C VAL A 242 13.90 -2.76 -2.09
N TYR A 243 15.06 -2.20 -2.44
CA TYR A 243 15.82 -1.28 -1.60
C TYR A 243 15.14 0.08 -1.50
N ASP A 244 14.55 0.57 -2.58
CA ASP A 244 13.76 1.83 -2.54
C ASP A 244 12.61 1.76 -1.52
N LEU A 245 11.96 0.60 -1.41
CA LEU A 245 10.89 0.38 -0.43
C LEU A 245 11.45 0.25 1.00
N LEU A 246 12.60 -0.40 1.19
CA LEU A 246 13.27 -0.50 2.48
C LEU A 246 13.79 0.88 2.94
N ASP A 247 14.35 1.67 2.04
CA ASP A 247 14.83 3.03 2.29
C ASP A 247 13.70 3.98 2.67
N TYR A 248 12.52 3.82 2.08
CA TYR A 248 11.34 4.57 2.50
C TYR A 248 10.90 4.22 3.92
N VAL A 249 10.99 2.94 4.31
CA VAL A 249 10.74 2.51 5.71
C VAL A 249 11.82 3.06 6.64
N LYS A 250 13.08 3.06 6.22
CA LYS A 250 14.19 3.68 6.96
C LYS A 250 13.95 5.15 7.21
N TYR A 251 13.58 5.90 6.17
CA TYR A 251 13.21 7.31 6.27
C TYR A 251 12.13 7.55 7.35
N HIS A 252 11.04 6.78 7.33
CA HIS A 252 9.97 6.93 8.32
C HIS A 252 10.35 6.45 9.72
N THR A 253 11.18 5.40 9.84
CA THR A 253 11.67 4.88 11.12
C THR A 253 12.57 5.89 11.81
N LEU A 254 13.54 6.45 11.07
CA LEU A 254 14.43 7.49 11.57
C LEU A 254 13.65 8.76 11.94
N TRP A 255 12.72 9.20 11.09
CA TRP A 255 11.87 10.35 11.40
C TRP A 255 11.09 10.11 12.70
N LYS A 256 10.34 9.02 12.80
CA LYS A 256 9.56 8.67 13.99
C LYS A 256 10.39 8.63 15.27
N ASN A 257 11.62 8.14 15.19
CA ASN A 257 12.51 8.03 16.35
C ASN A 257 13.18 9.36 16.72
N SER A 258 13.21 10.34 15.81
CA SER A 258 13.86 11.65 16.01
C SER A 258 12.96 12.72 16.65
N VAL A 259 11.65 12.47 16.79
CA VAL A 259 10.67 13.46 17.25
C VAL A 259 9.66 12.85 18.23
N SER A 260 8.88 13.70 18.90
CA SER A 260 7.83 13.22 19.80
C SER A 260 6.65 12.58 19.05
N ALA A 261 5.82 11.82 19.76
CA ALA A 261 4.68 11.11 19.16
C ALA A 261 3.65 12.03 18.48
N ASN A 262 3.57 13.30 18.87
CA ASN A 262 2.68 14.30 18.28
C ASN A 262 3.31 15.03 17.07
N GLU A 263 4.63 14.89 16.91
CA GLU A 263 5.42 15.49 15.83
C GLU A 263 5.70 14.53 14.66
N TYR A 264 5.22 13.30 14.77
CA TYR A 264 5.25 12.32 13.70
C TYR A 264 3.83 11.90 13.30
N PHE A 265 3.68 11.07 12.26
CA PHE A 265 2.40 10.49 11.89
C PHE A 265 1.80 9.63 13.03
N PRO A 266 0.47 9.46 13.08
CA PRO A 266 -0.14 8.48 13.98
C PRO A 266 0.49 7.09 13.80
N ARG A 267 0.62 6.33 14.89
CA ARG A 267 1.21 4.98 14.87
C ARG A 267 0.58 4.07 13.80
N SER A 268 -0.73 4.16 13.60
CA SER A 268 -1.44 3.39 12.58
C SER A 268 -0.99 3.73 11.16
N THR A 269 -0.71 5.00 10.86
CA THR A 269 -0.18 5.42 9.55
C THR A 269 1.22 4.87 9.32
N TYR A 270 2.08 4.84 10.34
CA TYR A 270 3.39 4.21 10.26
C TYR A 270 3.32 2.71 10.00
N GLU A 271 2.45 2.01 10.72
CA GLU A 271 2.24 0.58 10.49
C GLU A 271 1.77 0.33 9.03
N ASP A 272 0.87 1.16 8.50
CA ASP A 272 0.43 1.07 7.11
C ASP A 272 1.58 1.36 6.11
N VAL A 273 2.47 2.32 6.39
CA VAL A 273 3.70 2.59 5.60
C VAL A 273 4.61 1.36 5.59
N CYS A 274 4.86 0.77 6.77
CA CYS A 274 5.71 -0.41 6.89
C CYS A 274 5.11 -1.60 6.13
N TRP A 275 3.82 -1.91 6.32
CA TRP A 275 3.22 -3.05 5.61
C TRP A 275 3.13 -2.84 4.10
N SER A 276 2.82 -1.63 3.63
CA SER A 276 2.75 -1.35 2.19
C SER A 276 4.12 -1.42 1.52
N SER A 277 5.21 -1.16 2.24
CA SER A 277 6.57 -1.17 1.69
C SER A 277 7.28 -2.51 1.89
N LEU A 278 7.23 -3.07 3.10
CA LEU A 278 7.90 -4.33 3.44
C LEU A 278 7.20 -5.54 2.83
N GLY A 279 5.89 -5.51 2.60
CA GLY A 279 5.16 -6.60 1.97
C GLY A 279 5.72 -7.00 0.60
N PRO A 280 5.76 -6.08 -0.38
CA PRO A 280 6.36 -6.33 -1.69
C PRO A 280 7.85 -6.70 -1.61
N ALA A 281 8.63 -6.03 -0.75
CA ALA A 281 10.06 -6.30 -0.58
C ALA A 281 10.33 -7.72 -0.05
N LEU A 282 9.61 -8.14 0.99
CA LEU A 282 9.69 -9.50 1.54
C LEU A 282 9.21 -10.55 0.54
N LEU A 283 8.12 -10.26 -0.19
CA LEU A 283 7.67 -11.15 -1.25
C LEU A 283 8.78 -11.33 -2.29
N ALA A 284 9.48 -10.27 -2.70
CA ALA A 284 10.60 -10.37 -3.62
C ALA A 284 11.74 -11.23 -3.06
N ILE A 285 12.15 -10.98 -1.81
CA ILE A 285 13.27 -11.67 -1.15
C ILE A 285 12.97 -13.16 -0.96
N LEU A 286 11.75 -13.51 -0.55
CA LEU A 286 11.40 -14.87 -0.15
C LEU A 286 10.88 -15.73 -1.32
N TYR A 287 10.15 -15.12 -2.26
CA TYR A 287 9.44 -15.84 -3.33
C TYR A 287 10.21 -15.89 -4.63
N LEU A 288 10.77 -14.78 -5.12
CA LEU A 288 11.37 -14.73 -6.46
C LEU A 288 12.59 -15.66 -6.65
N PRO A 289 13.48 -15.88 -5.65
CA PRO A 289 14.57 -16.86 -5.79
C PRO A 289 14.09 -18.28 -6.08
N LYS A 290 12.88 -18.64 -5.61
CA LYS A 290 12.26 -19.95 -5.83
C LYS A 290 11.45 -20.02 -7.13
N HIS A 291 11.19 -18.88 -7.76
CA HIS A 291 10.32 -18.75 -8.93
C HIS A 291 10.95 -17.83 -9.99
N PRO A 292 12.08 -18.25 -10.60
CA PRO A 292 12.76 -17.44 -11.59
C PRO A 292 11.86 -17.11 -12.78
N GLY A 293 11.91 -15.86 -13.24
CA GLY A 293 11.07 -15.34 -14.33
C GLY A 293 9.69 -14.83 -13.91
N HIS A 294 9.33 -14.94 -12.63
CA HIS A 294 8.14 -14.27 -12.09
C HIS A 294 8.45 -12.80 -11.78
N ASN A 295 7.42 -11.95 -11.87
CA ASN A 295 7.49 -10.53 -11.53
C ASN A 295 6.38 -10.16 -10.54
N ILE A 296 6.68 -9.26 -9.60
CA ILE A 296 5.72 -8.71 -8.66
C ILE A 296 5.22 -7.37 -9.18
N MET A 297 3.94 -7.31 -9.56
CA MET A 297 3.25 -6.06 -9.88
C MET A 297 2.71 -5.44 -8.60
N GLN A 298 3.42 -4.45 -8.08
CA GLN A 298 3.19 -3.81 -6.78
C GLN A 298 1.77 -3.25 -6.65
N SER A 299 1.21 -2.69 -7.73
CA SER A 299 -0.16 -2.15 -7.76
C SER A 299 -1.26 -3.20 -7.55
N ARG A 300 -0.93 -4.50 -7.55
CA ARG A 300 -1.86 -5.61 -7.26
C ARG A 300 -1.86 -6.03 -5.79
N LEU A 301 -0.99 -5.45 -4.96
CA LEU A 301 -0.83 -5.83 -3.55
C LEU A 301 -1.73 -5.01 -2.59
N GLY A 302 -2.45 -4.01 -3.10
CA GLY A 302 -3.43 -3.22 -2.36
C GLY A 302 -4.88 -3.65 -2.60
N SER A 303 -5.84 -2.87 -2.08
CA SER A 303 -7.28 -3.20 -2.17
C SER A 303 -8.00 -2.61 -3.40
N ASP A 304 -7.31 -1.88 -4.27
CA ASP A 304 -7.89 -1.20 -5.45
C ASP A 304 -8.72 -2.12 -6.36
N VAL A 305 -8.33 -3.40 -6.51
CA VAL A 305 -9.09 -4.38 -7.32
C VAL A 305 -10.43 -4.70 -6.65
N CYS A 306 -10.45 -4.82 -5.32
CA CYS A 306 -11.66 -5.01 -4.54
C CYS A 306 -12.55 -3.75 -4.61
N GLU A 307 -11.97 -2.56 -4.48
CA GLU A 307 -12.70 -1.30 -4.61
C GLU A 307 -13.35 -1.12 -5.98
N LYS A 308 -12.64 -1.47 -7.06
CA LYS A 308 -13.21 -1.47 -8.43
C LYS A 308 -14.40 -2.40 -8.54
N SER A 309 -14.34 -3.57 -7.90
CA SER A 309 -15.46 -4.51 -7.84
C SER A 309 -16.66 -3.91 -7.08
N PHE A 310 -16.42 -3.18 -6.00
CA PHE A 310 -17.49 -2.44 -5.29
C PHE A 310 -18.08 -1.31 -6.13
N CYS A 311 -17.25 -0.57 -6.88
CA CYS A 311 -17.71 0.48 -7.79
C CYS A 311 -18.58 -0.10 -8.91
N PHE A 312 -18.16 -1.22 -9.52
CA PHE A 312 -18.96 -1.92 -10.52
C PHE A 312 -20.34 -2.31 -9.95
N LYS A 313 -20.34 -2.91 -8.76
CA LYS A 313 -21.58 -3.27 -8.06
C LYS A 313 -22.48 -2.06 -7.82
N ARG A 314 -21.94 -0.96 -7.30
CA ARG A 314 -22.71 0.28 -7.07
C ARG A 314 -23.25 0.86 -8.37
N GLY A 315 -22.50 0.74 -9.47
CA GLY A 315 -22.97 1.12 -10.81
C GLY A 315 -24.16 0.28 -11.28
N ALA A 316 -24.17 -1.02 -10.98
CA ALA A 316 -25.30 -1.90 -11.30
C ALA A 316 -26.53 -1.62 -10.42
N ASN A 317 -26.34 -1.39 -9.12
CA ASN A 317 -27.40 -0.96 -8.21
C ASN A 317 -26.82 -0.24 -6.98
N MET A 318 -27.02 1.08 -6.90
CA MET A 318 -26.49 1.91 -5.80
C MET A 318 -27.08 1.55 -4.44
N ASN A 319 -28.29 0.99 -4.40
CA ASN A 319 -29.05 0.70 -3.19
C ASN A 319 -29.15 -0.82 -2.91
N ALA A 320 -28.27 -1.63 -3.50
CA ALA A 320 -28.29 -3.08 -3.30
C ALA A 320 -28.06 -3.45 -1.82
N ASN A 321 -29.02 -4.18 -1.24
CA ASN A 321 -28.86 -4.85 0.06
C ASN A 321 -27.85 -6.02 -0.04
N ALA A 322 -27.60 -6.72 1.08
CA ALA A 322 -26.64 -7.83 1.11
C ALA A 322 -26.97 -8.94 0.09
N LEU A 323 -28.25 -9.31 -0.05
CA LEU A 323 -28.67 -10.33 -1.02
C LEU A 323 -28.43 -9.87 -2.48
N GLY A 324 -28.85 -8.65 -2.81
CA GLY A 324 -28.61 -8.07 -4.14
C GLY A 324 -27.13 -7.91 -4.45
N THR A 325 -26.31 -7.62 -3.43
CA THR A 325 -24.85 -7.61 -3.54
C THR A 325 -24.31 -8.97 -3.96
N ASN A 326 -24.74 -10.03 -3.27
CA ASN A 326 -24.30 -11.39 -3.55
C ASN A 326 -24.73 -11.83 -4.95
N GLN A 327 -25.94 -11.48 -5.39
CA GLN A 327 -26.42 -11.77 -6.73
C GLN A 327 -25.60 -11.06 -7.81
N ILE A 328 -25.31 -9.76 -7.64
CA ILE A 328 -24.47 -9.00 -8.57
C ILE A 328 -23.05 -9.58 -8.63
N LEU A 329 -22.43 -9.85 -7.48
CA LEU A 329 -21.08 -10.43 -7.43
C LEU A 329 -21.03 -11.84 -8.03
N ALA A 330 -22.04 -12.67 -7.78
CA ALA A 330 -22.17 -14.00 -8.38
C ALA A 330 -22.31 -13.92 -9.91
N SER A 331 -22.99 -12.90 -10.44
CA SER A 331 -23.08 -12.70 -11.90
C SER A 331 -21.77 -12.21 -12.53
N PHE A 332 -20.93 -11.50 -11.77
CA PHE A 332 -19.69 -10.89 -12.27
C PHE A 332 -18.47 -11.80 -12.16
N GLY A 333 -18.28 -12.46 -11.01
CA GLY A 333 -17.13 -13.34 -10.74
C GLY A 333 -17.45 -14.84 -10.84
N GLY A 334 -18.72 -15.19 -11.00
CA GLY A 334 -19.18 -16.55 -10.92
C GLY A 334 -18.98 -17.40 -12.16
N GLY A 335 -18.60 -16.87 -13.33
CA GLY A 335 -18.42 -17.70 -14.53
C GLY A 335 -17.48 -18.89 -14.26
N PRO A 336 -16.20 -18.67 -13.94
CA PRO A 336 -15.25 -19.76 -13.73
C PRO A 336 -15.46 -20.52 -12.41
N LEU A 337 -15.75 -19.84 -11.30
CA LEU A 337 -15.91 -20.49 -9.99
C LEU A 337 -17.27 -21.19 -9.83
N ASN A 338 -18.36 -20.63 -10.37
CA ASN A 338 -19.62 -21.34 -10.46
C ASN A 338 -19.57 -22.43 -11.53
N GLU A 339 -18.79 -22.34 -12.60
CA GLU A 339 -18.55 -23.51 -13.48
C GLU A 339 -17.82 -24.63 -12.73
N ILE A 340 -16.77 -24.31 -11.96
CA ILE A 340 -16.07 -25.26 -11.10
C ILE A 340 -17.01 -25.87 -10.05
N TRP A 341 -17.88 -25.08 -9.42
CA TRP A 341 -18.83 -25.56 -8.40
C TRP A 341 -20.08 -26.24 -8.98
N ALA A 342 -20.65 -25.76 -10.08
CA ALA A 342 -21.81 -26.34 -10.75
C ALA A 342 -21.48 -27.67 -11.41
N SER A 343 -20.23 -27.87 -11.86
CA SER A 343 -19.74 -29.18 -12.31
C SER A 343 -19.85 -30.27 -11.24
N ARG A 344 -19.88 -29.91 -9.94
CA ARG A 344 -20.14 -30.86 -8.83
C ARG A 344 -21.62 -31.14 -8.57
N LYS A 345 -22.53 -30.22 -8.89
CA LYS A 345 -23.96 -30.38 -8.61
C LYS A 345 -24.76 -30.91 -9.81
N ALA A 346 -24.31 -30.69 -11.03
CA ALA A 346 -25.11 -30.99 -12.22
C ALA A 346 -24.94 -32.41 -12.79
N ASN A 347 -23.97 -33.21 -12.34
CA ASN A 347 -23.86 -34.60 -12.80
C ASN A 347 -23.38 -35.54 -11.70
N PHE A 348 -24.29 -36.38 -11.21
CA PHE A 348 -24.04 -37.61 -10.46
C PHE A 348 -23.34 -38.69 -11.31
N GLN A 349 -22.36 -38.30 -12.13
CA GLN A 349 -21.40 -39.21 -12.72
C GLN A 349 -20.00 -38.68 -12.44
N LYS A 350 -19.24 -39.45 -11.67
CA LYS A 350 -17.85 -39.20 -11.27
C LYS A 350 -16.97 -38.90 -12.50
N ARG A 351 -16.87 -37.63 -12.93
CA ARG A 351 -15.71 -37.17 -13.71
C ARG A 351 -14.55 -36.99 -12.73
N ARG A 352 -13.67 -37.99 -12.66
CA ARG A 352 -12.45 -37.97 -11.83
C ARG A 352 -11.25 -37.28 -12.51
N THR A 353 -11.42 -36.76 -13.72
CA THR A 353 -10.36 -36.09 -14.47
C THR A 353 -10.95 -34.94 -15.28
N PHE A 354 -10.36 -33.75 -15.11
CA PHE A 354 -10.53 -32.61 -16.00
C PHE A 354 -9.46 -32.71 -17.10
N ARG A 355 -9.80 -32.37 -18.34
CA ARG A 355 -8.79 -32.25 -19.40
C ARG A 355 -8.14 -30.87 -19.33
N ALA A 356 -6.86 -30.78 -19.67
CA ALA A 356 -6.06 -29.55 -19.51
C ALA A 356 -6.58 -28.36 -20.34
N ASP A 357 -7.30 -28.64 -21.42
CA ASP A 357 -7.99 -27.69 -22.31
C ASP A 357 -9.27 -27.09 -21.70
N GLU A 358 -9.94 -27.76 -20.77
CA GLU A 358 -11.09 -27.20 -20.03
C GLU A 358 -10.66 -26.15 -18.99
N LEU A 359 -9.40 -26.16 -18.57
CA LEU A 359 -8.80 -25.16 -17.66
C LEU A 359 -8.18 -23.97 -18.43
N LEU A 360 -8.15 -24.01 -19.76
CA LEU A 360 -7.46 -23.03 -20.62
C LEU A 360 -8.33 -21.82 -21.02
N LEU A 361 -9.59 -21.74 -20.59
CA LEU A 361 -10.46 -20.58 -20.86
C LEU A 361 -10.08 -19.31 -20.07
N GLY A 362 -9.14 -19.39 -19.14
CA GLY A 362 -8.36 -18.25 -18.67
C GLY A 362 -6.89 -18.56 -18.90
N LYS A 363 -6.16 -17.70 -19.63
CA LYS A 363 -4.71 -17.82 -19.88
C LYS A 363 -3.90 -17.82 -18.57
N LEU A 364 -3.88 -18.93 -17.84
CA LEU A 364 -3.04 -19.18 -16.68
C LEU A 364 -2.23 -20.45 -16.95
N LYS A 365 -0.96 -20.25 -17.28
CA LYS A 365 0.01 -21.32 -17.51
C LYS A 365 0.32 -21.96 -16.16
N ARG A 366 -0.23 -23.14 -15.88
CA ARG A 366 0.14 -23.93 -14.69
C ARG A 366 1.58 -24.43 -14.88
N ILE A 367 2.49 -24.03 -14.00
CA ILE A 367 3.80 -24.67 -13.87
C ILE A 367 3.65 -25.76 -12.82
N LYS A 368 3.97 -27.01 -13.19
CA LYS A 368 4.06 -28.12 -12.25
C LYS A 368 5.28 -27.86 -11.37
N LEU A 369 5.06 -27.77 -10.05
CA LEU A 369 6.16 -27.86 -9.10
C LEU A 369 6.46 -29.35 -8.92
N ASP A 370 7.67 -29.77 -9.27
CA ASP A 370 8.14 -31.12 -8.97
C ASP A 370 8.26 -31.28 -7.45
N LYS A 371 7.83 -32.45 -6.96
CA LYS A 371 7.77 -32.80 -5.54
C LYS A 371 9.12 -33.18 -4.98
#